data_AF-A0A9X2AK49-F1
#
_entry.id   AF-A0A9X2AK49-F1
#
_cell.length_a   1.000
_cell.length_b   1.000
_cell.length_c   1.000
_cell.angle_alpha   90.00
_cell.angle_beta   90.00
_cell.angle_gamma   90.00
#
_symmetry.space_group_name_H-M   'P 1'
#
loop_
_entity.id
_entity.type
_entity.pdbx_description
1 polymer ?
#
loop_
_entity_poly.entity_id
_entity_poly.type
_entity_poly.pdbx_seq_one_letter_code
_entity_poly.pdbx_strand_id
1 'polypeptide(L)'
;MKSKKLSLFLLLNAVFLSITLHAQKPGSNKYLRYIDSADVKFYDFPSIANQFLDSIPKPLENNIKGHIAEYYNYKAAISSFLNNDAEVYHYNILSLKYAEKEKNYEMAGAASIELFYNFFNTDKDSIAYIYLEKAEKFYTLDKNKEGLIDVMQMRAFAEFNRENYKKSNALLIPKLDYYKSIKEDSFYYMYALFMLTSNYIHLNDDLNRKKYFKEFKKLESDTTISSSLYKTHKVTLNICMQHLHLGREELDSTFHYLKKVDAMRSSMNNSDKETHFKNYITYHEKNNNNEAKNNYIDSLKHYNEGLIEKNRDASFNINESLFETAQNLKTETKKKHLNRNWLIFFITLLVGLVVFIIFKYNKIREKFEEFSKRKKEYSFLQNNHEKLKVKVKGLENYIAEIKKEVKSISSITTINEQKNRIQELHKEIHHNSSVLLAKGENHLDLINELNVEFFNQMSIKHPELNSSEIIICYYLFMDFKSKEIAAFVNKSVRSIESKRYRIANKLNIKEKDYNLSEYLKETFKYTLPS
;
A
#
# COMPACT_ATOMS: atom_id res chain seq x y z
N MET A 1 -52.58 10.68 -36.91
CA MET A 1 -52.08 11.25 -35.63
C MET A 1 -50.87 10.41 -35.23
N LYS A 2 -49.61 10.90 -35.10
CA LYS A 2 -49.07 12.13 -34.47
C LYS A 2 -49.64 12.27 -33.03
N SER A 3 -48.87 12.29 -31.93
CA SER A 3 -47.40 12.44 -31.79
C SER A 3 -46.85 11.97 -30.43
N LYS A 4 -45.52 11.75 -30.40
CA LYS A 4 -44.50 12.01 -29.33
C LYS A 4 -44.97 12.66 -28.00
N LYS A 5 -44.32 12.56 -26.83
CA LYS A 5 -43.18 11.84 -26.17
C LYS A 5 -42.82 12.75 -24.93
N LEU A 6 -42.06 12.25 -23.93
CA LEU A 6 -41.55 12.96 -22.71
C LEU A 6 -42.59 13.20 -21.56
N SER A 7 -42.27 13.14 -20.25
CA SER A 7 -41.06 12.70 -19.51
C SER A 7 -41.21 12.75 -17.95
N LEU A 8 -40.45 11.92 -17.19
CA LEU A 8 -40.17 12.00 -15.70
C LEU A 8 -41.42 11.76 -14.78
N PHE A 9 -41.41 11.36 -13.48
CA PHE A 9 -40.47 10.96 -12.38
C PHE A 9 -41.19 9.83 -11.56
N LEU A 10 -40.61 8.68 -11.13
CA LEU A 10 -39.74 8.29 -9.98
C LEU A 10 -40.38 8.06 -8.58
N LEU A 11 -39.75 7.19 -7.74
CA LEU A 11 -40.29 6.69 -6.44
C LEU A 11 -40.17 5.14 -6.25
N LEU A 12 -38.97 4.57 -5.98
CA LEU A 12 -38.68 3.11 -5.84
C LEU A 12 -38.02 2.75 -4.48
N ASN A 13 -38.32 1.57 -3.92
CA ASN A 13 -37.80 0.91 -2.69
C ASN A 13 -38.45 1.36 -1.34
N ALA A 14 -38.09 0.92 -0.10
CA ALA A 14 -36.81 0.61 0.54
C ALA A 14 -36.72 -0.86 0.97
N VAL A 15 -35.55 -1.47 1.13
CA VAL A 15 -34.16 -1.21 0.70
C VAL A 15 -34.00 -1.00 -0.83
N PHE A 16 -33.45 0.05 -1.48
CA PHE A 16 -32.80 1.36 -1.16
C PHE A 16 -33.60 2.57 -1.70
N LEU A 17 -34.26 3.40 -0.89
CA LEU A 17 -35.12 4.50 -1.38
C LEU A 17 -34.35 5.77 -1.84
N SER A 18 -33.17 5.61 -2.48
CA SER A 18 -32.36 6.72 -3.00
C SER A 18 -32.56 6.92 -4.49
N ILE A 19 -33.52 7.76 -4.82
CA ILE A 19 -33.91 7.96 -6.21
C ILE A 19 -33.06 9.02 -6.89
N THR A 20 -32.46 8.62 -8.01
CA THR A 20 -32.01 9.54 -9.06
C THR A 20 -32.47 8.99 -10.40
N LEU A 21 -33.06 9.81 -11.28
CA LEU A 21 -33.43 9.37 -12.63
C LEU A 21 -32.18 9.43 -13.48
N HIS A 22 -31.30 8.47 -13.24
CA HIS A 22 -30.40 8.02 -14.27
C HIS A 22 -31.20 7.13 -15.21
N ALA A 23 -32.11 7.77 -15.97
CA ALA A 23 -32.34 7.37 -17.35
C ALA A 23 -30.95 7.25 -17.96
N GLN A 24 -30.49 6.02 -18.17
CA GLN A 24 -29.07 5.74 -18.22
C GLN A 24 -28.41 6.60 -19.29
N LYS A 25 -27.47 7.45 -18.87
CA LYS A 25 -26.58 8.16 -19.78
C LYS A 25 -25.95 7.11 -20.69
N PRO A 26 -25.88 7.32 -22.02
CA PRO A 26 -25.24 6.37 -22.92
C PRO A 26 -23.78 6.16 -22.47
N GLY A 27 -23.49 4.99 -21.90
CA GLY A 27 -22.28 4.73 -21.12
C GLY A 27 -22.46 3.85 -19.87
N SER A 28 -23.69 3.47 -19.51
CA SER A 28 -23.96 2.48 -18.47
C SER A 28 -23.43 1.08 -18.84
N ASN A 29 -23.13 0.29 -17.81
CA ASN A 29 -22.66 -1.07 -17.97
C ASN A 29 -23.79 -1.98 -18.48
N LYS A 30 -23.58 -2.58 -19.66
CA LYS A 30 -24.55 -3.43 -20.38
C LYS A 30 -25.13 -4.57 -19.55
N TYR A 31 -24.42 -5.06 -18.54
CA TYR A 31 -24.84 -6.23 -17.76
C TYR A 31 -25.76 -5.89 -16.57
N LEU A 32 -25.80 -4.63 -16.09
CA LEU A 32 -26.65 -4.25 -14.94
C LEU A 32 -28.14 -4.46 -15.22
N ARG A 33 -28.58 -4.29 -16.48
CA ARG A 33 -29.95 -4.60 -16.93
C ARG A 33 -30.42 -6.01 -16.58
N TYR A 34 -29.50 -6.96 -16.40
CA TYR A 34 -29.81 -8.34 -16.03
C TYR A 34 -30.08 -8.49 -14.52
N ILE A 35 -29.43 -7.67 -13.69
CA ILE A 35 -29.76 -7.52 -12.26
C ILE A 35 -31.15 -6.87 -12.15
N ASP A 36 -31.36 -5.73 -12.83
CA ASP A 36 -32.66 -5.04 -12.89
C ASP A 36 -33.81 -5.97 -13.36
N SER A 37 -33.51 -6.86 -14.32
CA SER A 37 -34.50 -7.82 -14.85
C SER A 37 -34.77 -9.00 -13.91
N ALA A 38 -33.82 -9.34 -13.04
CA ALA A 38 -33.97 -10.41 -12.04
C ALA A 38 -34.78 -9.90 -10.83
N ASP A 39 -34.44 -8.72 -10.34
CA ASP A 39 -35.13 -7.97 -9.28
C ASP A 39 -36.65 -7.90 -9.53
N VAL A 40 -37.06 -7.35 -10.68
CA VAL A 40 -38.48 -7.19 -11.05
C VAL A 40 -39.23 -8.54 -11.23
N LYS A 41 -38.54 -9.69 -11.20
CA LYS A 41 -39.12 -10.99 -11.57
C LYS A 41 -38.97 -12.13 -10.57
N PHE A 42 -38.13 -12.03 -9.54
CA PHE A 42 -37.81 -13.21 -8.71
C PHE A 42 -39.00 -13.74 -7.89
N TYR A 43 -39.94 -12.88 -7.48
CA TYR A 43 -41.14 -13.28 -6.73
C TYR A 43 -42.10 -14.20 -7.51
N ASP A 44 -42.36 -13.88 -8.78
CA ASP A 44 -43.37 -14.55 -9.61
C ASP A 44 -42.75 -15.53 -10.63
N PHE A 45 -41.51 -15.27 -11.06
CA PHE A 45 -40.81 -16.03 -12.10
C PHE A 45 -39.34 -16.33 -11.72
N PRO A 46 -39.07 -16.97 -10.56
CA PRO A 46 -37.71 -17.16 -10.04
C PRO A 46 -36.76 -17.86 -11.03
N SER A 47 -37.24 -18.86 -11.77
CA SER A 47 -36.44 -19.56 -12.78
C SER A 47 -36.02 -18.64 -13.94
N ILE A 48 -36.85 -17.66 -14.32
CA ILE A 48 -36.53 -16.68 -15.37
C ILE A 48 -35.59 -15.60 -14.81
N ALA A 49 -35.82 -15.15 -13.57
CA ALA A 49 -34.90 -14.25 -12.86
C ALA A 49 -33.49 -14.86 -12.76
N ASN A 50 -33.39 -16.17 -12.48
CA ASN A 50 -32.11 -16.88 -12.44
C ASN A 50 -31.36 -16.82 -13.79
N GLN A 51 -32.07 -17.05 -14.90
CA GLN A 51 -31.49 -17.00 -16.25
C GLN A 51 -30.95 -15.61 -16.64
N PHE A 52 -31.55 -14.53 -16.13
CA PHE A 52 -30.99 -13.19 -16.31
C PHE A 52 -29.65 -13.06 -15.58
N LEU A 53 -29.56 -13.49 -14.32
CA LEU A 53 -28.29 -13.47 -13.58
C LEU A 53 -27.23 -14.38 -14.20
N ASP A 54 -27.61 -15.55 -14.70
CA ASP A 54 -26.71 -16.47 -15.42
C ASP A 54 -26.22 -15.91 -16.78
N SER A 55 -26.91 -14.90 -17.32
CA SER A 55 -26.48 -14.18 -18.54
C SER A 55 -25.34 -13.17 -18.30
N ILE A 56 -24.89 -12.98 -17.06
CA ILE A 56 -23.78 -12.09 -16.69
C ILE A 56 -22.46 -12.90 -16.74
N PRO A 57 -21.51 -12.57 -17.63
CA PRO A 57 -20.27 -13.36 -17.75
C PRO A 57 -19.39 -13.28 -16.51
N LYS A 58 -18.74 -14.40 -16.16
CA LYS A 58 -17.62 -14.42 -15.19
C LYS A 58 -16.36 -13.79 -15.82
N PRO A 59 -15.45 -13.19 -15.03
CA PRO A 59 -15.58 -12.87 -13.61
C PRO A 59 -16.48 -11.64 -13.39
N LEU A 60 -17.26 -11.65 -12.31
CA LEU A 60 -18.24 -10.61 -12.01
C LEU A 60 -17.59 -9.25 -11.76
N GLU A 61 -16.36 -9.22 -11.22
CA GLU A 61 -15.57 -7.99 -11.01
C GLU A 61 -15.30 -7.18 -12.29
N ASN A 62 -15.32 -7.82 -13.46
CA ASN A 62 -15.15 -7.13 -14.74
C ASN A 62 -16.48 -6.64 -15.31
N ASN A 63 -17.59 -7.32 -14.98
CA ASN A 63 -18.88 -7.17 -15.67
C ASN A 63 -19.97 -6.49 -14.84
N ILE A 64 -19.88 -6.45 -13.50
CA ILE A 64 -20.86 -5.80 -12.60
C ILE A 64 -20.19 -5.20 -11.34
N LYS A 65 -19.00 -4.62 -11.51
CA LYS A 65 -18.23 -3.98 -10.42
C LYS A 65 -19.07 -2.97 -9.64
N GLY A 66 -19.19 -3.15 -8.31
CA GLY A 66 -19.98 -2.29 -7.42
C GLY A 66 -21.38 -2.83 -7.14
N HIS A 67 -21.82 -3.88 -7.86
CA HIS A 67 -23.14 -4.49 -7.79
C HIS A 67 -23.04 -6.02 -7.56
N ILE A 68 -21.91 -6.51 -7.07
CA ILE A 68 -21.70 -7.96 -6.85
C ILE A 68 -22.47 -8.40 -5.60
N ALA A 69 -22.59 -7.54 -4.59
CA ALA A 69 -23.44 -7.74 -3.42
C ALA A 69 -24.91 -7.99 -3.80
N GLU A 70 -25.45 -7.12 -4.67
CA GLU A 70 -26.83 -7.17 -5.20
C GLU A 70 -27.05 -8.45 -6.03
N TYR A 71 -26.13 -8.77 -6.95
CA TYR A 71 -26.16 -10.01 -7.72
C TYR A 71 -26.32 -11.26 -6.83
N TYR A 72 -25.52 -11.34 -5.75
CA TYR A 72 -25.59 -12.48 -4.84
C TYR A 72 -26.81 -12.43 -3.91
N ASN A 73 -27.33 -11.24 -3.57
CA ASN A 73 -28.58 -11.11 -2.81
C ASN A 73 -29.76 -11.65 -3.63
N TYR A 74 -29.90 -11.24 -4.89
CA TYR A 74 -30.95 -11.77 -5.78
C TYR A 74 -30.77 -13.26 -6.06
N LYS A 75 -29.53 -13.76 -6.22
CA LYS A 75 -29.28 -15.22 -6.28
C LYS A 75 -29.83 -15.94 -5.03
N ALA A 76 -29.60 -15.41 -3.83
CA ALA A 76 -30.13 -16.01 -2.60
C ALA A 76 -31.66 -15.97 -2.53
N ALA A 77 -32.28 -14.82 -2.87
CA ALA A 77 -33.73 -14.68 -2.90
C ALA A 77 -34.39 -15.63 -3.92
N ILE A 78 -33.83 -15.73 -5.13
CA ILE A 78 -34.25 -16.68 -6.17
C ILE A 78 -34.14 -18.12 -5.67
N SER A 79 -33.00 -18.50 -5.08
CA SER A 79 -32.81 -19.84 -4.51
C SER A 79 -33.83 -20.14 -3.41
N SER A 80 -34.26 -19.15 -2.62
CA SER A 80 -35.32 -19.32 -1.61
C SER A 80 -36.68 -19.67 -2.26
N PHE A 81 -37.11 -18.93 -3.29
CA PHE A 81 -38.32 -19.26 -4.04
C PHE A 81 -38.23 -20.60 -4.79
N LEU A 82 -37.03 -21.01 -5.22
CA LEU A 82 -36.77 -22.34 -5.79
C LEU A 82 -36.63 -23.46 -4.73
N ASN A 83 -36.70 -23.12 -3.44
CA ASN A 83 -36.53 -24.03 -2.30
C ASN A 83 -35.15 -24.73 -2.28
N ASN A 84 -34.08 -23.99 -2.61
CA ASN A 84 -32.69 -24.43 -2.71
C ASN A 84 -31.90 -24.00 -1.46
N ASP A 85 -32.25 -24.52 -0.29
CA ASP A 85 -31.82 -23.99 1.01
C ASP A 85 -30.28 -23.87 1.17
N ALA A 86 -29.51 -24.84 0.67
CA ALA A 86 -28.04 -24.79 0.65
C ALA A 86 -27.47 -23.62 -0.18
N GLU A 87 -28.12 -23.26 -1.29
CA GLU A 87 -27.74 -22.11 -2.11
C GLU A 87 -28.08 -20.78 -1.45
N VAL A 88 -29.23 -20.68 -0.77
CA VAL A 88 -29.64 -19.48 -0.01
C VAL A 88 -28.55 -19.10 1.00
N TYR A 89 -28.07 -20.09 1.76
CA TYR A 89 -26.97 -19.89 2.72
C TYR A 89 -25.68 -19.44 2.03
N HIS A 90 -25.27 -20.13 0.96
CA HIS A 90 -24.04 -19.82 0.23
C HIS A 90 -24.05 -18.42 -0.40
N TYR A 91 -25.12 -18.07 -1.10
CA TYR A 91 -25.23 -16.79 -1.78
C TYR A 91 -25.35 -15.61 -0.81
N ASN A 92 -25.99 -15.78 0.36
CA ASN A 92 -25.98 -14.74 1.40
C ASN A 92 -24.59 -14.50 2.00
N ILE A 93 -23.76 -15.54 2.19
CA ILE A 93 -22.34 -15.36 2.58
C ILE A 93 -21.59 -14.53 1.53
N LEU A 94 -21.79 -14.83 0.25
CA LEU A 94 -21.15 -14.08 -0.83
C LEU A 94 -21.68 -12.63 -0.91
N SER A 95 -23.00 -12.43 -0.79
CA SER A 95 -23.63 -11.12 -0.76
C SER A 95 -23.04 -10.25 0.36
N LEU A 96 -23.03 -10.74 1.61
CA LEU A 96 -22.42 -10.01 2.74
C LEU A 96 -20.94 -9.69 2.51
N LYS A 97 -20.15 -10.66 2.03
CA LYS A 97 -18.71 -10.48 1.74
C LYS A 97 -18.46 -9.39 0.69
N TYR A 98 -19.24 -9.36 -0.38
CA TYR A 98 -19.12 -8.32 -1.41
C TYR A 98 -19.70 -6.98 -0.93
N ALA A 99 -20.79 -6.99 -0.15
CA ALA A 99 -21.39 -5.80 0.43
C ALA A 99 -20.42 -5.05 1.37
N GLU A 100 -19.72 -5.77 2.25
CA GLU A 100 -18.66 -5.21 3.11
C GLU A 100 -17.50 -4.61 2.28
N LYS A 101 -17.14 -5.23 1.14
CA LYS A 101 -16.08 -4.77 0.23
C LYS A 101 -16.49 -3.56 -0.63
N GLU A 102 -17.74 -3.53 -1.08
CA GLU A 102 -18.33 -2.49 -1.93
C GLU A 102 -18.86 -1.31 -1.09
N LYS A 103 -18.95 -1.48 0.24
CA LYS A 103 -19.58 -0.57 1.22
C LYS A 103 -21.07 -0.33 0.95
N ASN A 104 -21.74 -1.31 0.36
CA ASN A 104 -23.19 -1.33 0.24
C ASN A 104 -23.77 -1.82 1.58
N TYR A 105 -24.03 -0.89 2.51
CA TYR A 105 -24.43 -1.23 3.87
C TYR A 105 -25.84 -1.81 3.94
N GLU A 106 -26.74 -1.37 3.09
CA GLU A 106 -28.06 -1.98 2.93
C GLU A 106 -27.96 -3.49 2.58
N MET A 107 -27.21 -3.86 1.54
CA MET A 107 -27.08 -5.28 1.15
C MET A 107 -26.36 -6.09 2.22
N ALA A 108 -25.43 -5.47 2.97
CA ALA A 108 -24.78 -6.09 4.12
C ALA A 108 -25.77 -6.32 5.27
N GLY A 109 -26.74 -5.42 5.46
CA GLY A 109 -27.86 -5.57 6.39
C GLY A 109 -28.78 -6.72 6.01
N ALA A 110 -29.30 -6.69 4.77
CA ALA A 110 -30.22 -7.70 4.24
C ALA A 110 -29.62 -9.12 4.28
N ALA A 111 -28.39 -9.28 3.76
CA ALA A 111 -27.69 -10.56 3.82
C ALA A 111 -27.40 -11.03 5.26
N SER A 112 -27.27 -10.10 6.21
CA SER A 112 -27.11 -10.45 7.64
C SER A 112 -28.43 -10.88 8.30
N ILE A 113 -29.58 -10.31 7.92
CA ILE A 113 -30.91 -10.79 8.35
C ILE A 113 -31.13 -12.23 7.87
N GLU A 114 -30.86 -12.50 6.59
CA GLU A 114 -30.97 -13.84 6.02
C GLU A 114 -30.01 -14.85 6.68
N LEU A 115 -28.77 -14.45 6.99
CA LEU A 115 -27.84 -15.31 7.72
C LEU A 115 -28.29 -15.56 9.17
N PHE A 116 -28.87 -14.56 9.85
CA PHE A 116 -29.51 -14.78 11.15
C PHE A 116 -30.61 -15.85 11.04
N TYR A 117 -31.54 -15.71 10.09
CA TYR A 117 -32.64 -16.66 9.88
C TYR A 117 -32.12 -18.09 9.65
N ASN A 118 -31.15 -18.24 8.73
CA ASN A 118 -30.55 -19.54 8.39
C ASN A 118 -29.79 -20.17 9.57
N PHE A 119 -29.02 -19.40 10.36
CA PHE A 119 -28.31 -19.95 11.52
C PHE A 119 -29.24 -20.29 12.68
N PHE A 120 -30.29 -19.50 12.91
CA PHE A 120 -31.26 -19.74 13.97
C PHE A 120 -32.00 -21.07 13.77
N ASN A 121 -32.36 -21.39 12.52
CA ASN A 121 -32.99 -22.67 12.15
C ASN A 121 -32.04 -23.90 12.26
N THR A 122 -30.81 -23.74 12.75
CA THR A 122 -29.82 -24.82 12.92
C THR A 122 -29.28 -24.95 14.35
N ASP A 123 -30.02 -24.43 15.34
CA ASP A 123 -29.68 -24.39 16.78
C ASP A 123 -28.32 -23.72 17.08
N LYS A 124 -27.89 -22.79 16.21
CA LYS A 124 -26.62 -22.05 16.34
C LYS A 124 -26.84 -20.62 16.82
N ASP A 125 -27.66 -20.46 17.85
CA ASP A 125 -28.11 -19.18 18.42
C ASP A 125 -26.98 -18.14 18.56
N SER A 126 -25.87 -18.51 19.19
CA SER A 126 -24.74 -17.61 19.42
C SER A 126 -24.12 -17.06 18.12
N ILE A 127 -24.22 -17.81 17.01
CA ILE A 127 -23.77 -17.36 15.69
C ILE A 127 -24.85 -16.54 15.01
N ALA A 128 -26.12 -16.95 15.13
CA ALA A 128 -27.26 -16.21 14.57
C ALA A 128 -27.29 -14.76 15.08
N TYR A 129 -27.22 -14.55 16.41
CA TYR A 129 -27.28 -13.20 17.00
C TYR A 129 -26.13 -12.28 16.55
N ILE A 130 -24.93 -12.81 16.23
CA ILE A 130 -23.84 -12.01 15.64
C ILE A 130 -24.27 -11.39 14.30
N TYR A 131 -25.04 -12.12 13.49
CA TYR A 131 -25.57 -11.60 12.22
C TYR A 131 -26.71 -10.59 12.46
N LEU A 132 -27.56 -10.79 13.47
CA LEU A 132 -28.59 -9.80 13.83
C LEU A 132 -27.99 -8.48 14.31
N GLU A 133 -26.92 -8.53 15.11
CA GLU A 133 -26.14 -7.35 15.53
C GLU A 133 -25.43 -6.68 14.33
N LYS A 134 -24.89 -7.47 13.39
CA LYS A 134 -24.36 -6.95 12.12
C LYS A 134 -25.44 -6.21 11.32
N ALA A 135 -26.64 -6.79 11.18
CA ALA A 135 -27.75 -6.17 10.46
C ALA A 135 -28.14 -4.82 11.07
N GLU A 136 -28.35 -4.78 12.39
CA GLU A 136 -28.66 -3.54 13.12
C GLU A 136 -27.57 -2.47 12.93
N LYS A 137 -26.30 -2.86 13.00
CA LYS A 137 -25.16 -1.96 12.76
C LYS A 137 -25.14 -1.43 11.32
N PHE A 138 -25.32 -2.30 10.31
CA PHE A 138 -25.25 -1.88 8.91
C PHE A 138 -26.43 -0.99 8.53
N TYR A 139 -27.66 -1.36 8.90
CA TYR A 139 -28.84 -0.50 8.67
C TYR A 139 -28.76 0.82 9.45
N THR A 140 -28.14 0.85 10.64
CA THR A 140 -27.86 2.11 11.36
C THR A 140 -26.86 3.00 10.60
N LEU A 141 -25.80 2.43 10.03
CA LEU A 141 -24.82 3.17 9.20
C LEU A 141 -25.46 3.72 7.92
N ASP A 142 -26.35 2.95 7.32
CA ASP A 142 -27.11 3.30 6.11
C ASP A 142 -28.25 4.31 6.38
N LYS A 143 -28.66 4.45 7.65
CA LYS A 143 -29.88 5.15 8.11
C LYS A 143 -31.17 4.52 7.60
N ASN A 144 -31.12 3.21 7.31
CA ASN A 144 -32.22 2.45 6.76
C ASN A 144 -33.25 2.13 7.85
N LYS A 145 -34.40 2.83 7.82
CA LYS A 145 -35.44 2.66 8.83
C LYS A 145 -36.17 1.33 8.70
N GLU A 146 -36.37 0.86 7.47
CA GLU A 146 -37.14 -0.36 7.16
C GLU A 146 -36.31 -1.61 7.48
N GLY A 147 -35.01 -1.62 7.17
CA GLY A 147 -34.10 -2.67 7.65
C GLY A 147 -34.04 -2.80 9.18
N LEU A 148 -34.18 -1.71 9.93
CA LEU A 148 -34.30 -1.77 11.40
C LEU A 148 -35.61 -2.41 11.88
N ILE A 149 -36.65 -2.47 11.03
CA ILE A 149 -37.89 -3.20 11.30
C ILE A 149 -37.65 -4.70 11.15
N ASP A 150 -36.88 -5.14 10.15
CA ASP A 150 -36.45 -6.54 10.03
C ASP A 150 -35.80 -6.99 11.33
N VAL A 151 -34.84 -6.21 11.86
CA VAL A 151 -34.16 -6.49 13.14
C VAL A 151 -35.16 -6.62 14.29
N MET A 152 -36.15 -5.75 14.37
CA MET A 152 -37.21 -5.81 15.39
C MET A 152 -38.09 -7.05 15.25
N GLN A 153 -38.46 -7.44 14.03
CA GLN A 153 -39.28 -8.62 13.77
C GLN A 153 -38.49 -9.91 13.98
N MET A 154 -37.20 -9.95 13.63
CA MET A 154 -36.30 -11.07 13.87
C MET A 154 -36.13 -11.39 15.37
N ARG A 155 -36.14 -10.39 16.25
CA ARG A 155 -36.19 -10.60 17.72
C ARG A 155 -37.46 -11.33 18.17
N ALA A 156 -38.61 -11.05 17.54
CA ALA A 156 -39.86 -11.76 17.81
C ALA A 156 -39.93 -13.14 17.16
N PHE A 157 -39.32 -13.30 15.99
CA PHE A 157 -39.14 -14.58 15.28
C PHE A 157 -38.26 -15.55 16.08
N ALA A 158 -37.19 -15.07 16.72
CA ALA A 158 -36.36 -15.90 17.60
C ALA A 158 -37.17 -16.55 18.72
N GLU A 159 -38.02 -15.78 19.41
CA GLU A 159 -38.89 -16.29 20.46
C GLU A 159 -40.08 -17.10 19.91
N PHE A 160 -40.48 -16.91 18.66
CA PHE A 160 -41.47 -17.77 17.99
C PHE A 160 -40.91 -19.19 17.74
N ASN A 161 -39.71 -19.30 17.17
CA ASN A 161 -39.08 -20.60 16.87
C ASN A 161 -38.66 -21.37 18.13
N ARG A 162 -38.32 -20.66 19.23
CA ARG A 162 -38.10 -21.26 20.56
C ARG A 162 -39.41 -21.67 21.27
N GLU A 163 -40.54 -21.68 20.57
CA GLU A 163 -41.90 -21.93 21.11
C GLU A 163 -42.32 -21.00 22.27
N ASN A 164 -41.58 -19.90 22.49
CA ASN A 164 -41.85 -18.88 23.49
C ASN A 164 -42.94 -17.90 23.00
N TYR A 165 -44.05 -18.44 22.48
CA TYR A 165 -45.14 -17.72 21.81
C TYR A 165 -45.65 -16.49 22.59
N LYS A 166 -45.70 -16.57 23.93
CA LYS A 166 -46.09 -15.44 24.80
C LYS A 166 -45.08 -14.28 24.76
N LYS A 167 -43.78 -14.57 24.73
CA LYS A 167 -42.72 -13.55 24.61
C LYS A 167 -42.68 -12.96 23.20
N SER A 168 -42.82 -13.79 22.17
CA SER A 168 -42.97 -13.33 20.78
C SER A 168 -44.15 -12.37 20.63
N ASN A 169 -45.33 -12.73 21.18
CA ASN A 169 -46.49 -11.85 21.23
C ASN A 169 -46.21 -10.52 21.98
N ALA A 170 -45.49 -10.57 23.11
CA ALA A 170 -45.13 -9.37 23.88
C ALA A 170 -44.19 -8.42 23.12
N LEU A 171 -43.37 -8.92 22.20
CA LEU A 171 -42.53 -8.11 21.31
C LEU A 171 -43.33 -7.52 20.12
N LEU A 172 -44.30 -8.27 19.58
CA LEU A 172 -45.07 -7.87 18.39
C LEU A 172 -46.22 -6.90 18.70
N ILE A 173 -47.02 -7.17 19.73
CA ILE A 173 -48.25 -6.41 20.01
C ILE A 173 -47.99 -4.90 20.20
N PRO A 174 -46.98 -4.44 20.98
CA PRO A 174 -46.71 -3.01 21.16
C PRO A 174 -46.22 -2.28 19.89
N LYS A 175 -45.88 -3.02 18.83
CA LYS A 175 -45.39 -2.49 17.55
C LYS A 175 -46.38 -2.69 16.41
N LEU A 176 -47.52 -3.36 16.65
CA LEU A 176 -48.46 -3.75 15.61
C LEU A 176 -49.07 -2.56 14.85
N ASP A 177 -49.43 -1.48 15.55
CA ASP A 177 -49.92 -0.25 14.92
C ASP A 177 -48.83 0.51 14.16
N TYR A 178 -47.57 0.42 14.60
CA TYR A 178 -46.43 0.96 13.86
C TYR A 178 -46.22 0.20 12.55
N TYR A 179 -46.19 -1.14 12.58
CA TYR A 179 -46.12 -1.95 11.35
C TYR A 179 -47.30 -1.67 10.42
N LYS A 180 -48.51 -1.46 10.96
CA LYS A 180 -49.70 -1.10 10.19
C LYS A 180 -49.65 0.30 9.57
N SER A 181 -48.85 1.21 10.12
CA SER A 181 -48.74 2.60 9.65
C SER A 181 -47.90 2.74 8.38
N ILE A 182 -47.03 1.77 8.10
CA ILE A 182 -46.23 1.68 6.87
C ILE A 182 -47.18 1.24 5.76
N LYS A 183 -47.32 2.07 4.73
CA LYS A 183 -48.26 1.85 3.61
C LYS A 183 -47.56 1.59 2.29
N GLU A 184 -46.28 1.88 2.25
CA GLU A 184 -45.36 1.67 1.15
C GLU A 184 -45.05 0.17 1.00
N ASP A 185 -44.86 -0.52 2.13
CA ASP A 185 -44.81 -1.99 2.22
C ASP A 185 -45.65 -2.51 3.40
N SER A 186 -46.80 -3.12 3.09
CA SER A 186 -47.66 -3.75 4.10
C SER A 186 -47.18 -5.14 4.54
N PHE A 187 -46.08 -5.68 3.97
CA PHE A 187 -45.49 -6.96 4.37
C PHE A 187 -45.14 -6.98 5.85
N TYR A 188 -44.58 -5.91 6.41
CA TYR A 188 -44.26 -5.81 7.83
C TYR A 188 -45.49 -6.06 8.73
N TYR A 189 -46.64 -5.50 8.37
CA TYR A 189 -47.89 -5.73 9.09
C TYR A 189 -48.41 -7.15 8.88
N MET A 190 -48.34 -7.67 7.65
CA MET A 190 -48.72 -9.04 7.33
C MET A 190 -47.90 -10.08 8.10
N TYR A 191 -46.57 -9.91 8.18
CA TYR A 191 -45.65 -10.83 8.84
C TYR A 191 -45.83 -10.83 10.36
N ALA A 192 -46.06 -9.65 10.96
CA ALA A 192 -46.45 -9.55 12.36
C ALA A 192 -47.80 -10.25 12.64
N LEU A 193 -48.80 -10.06 11.77
CA LEU A 193 -50.09 -10.76 11.88
C LEU A 193 -49.97 -12.27 11.67
N PHE A 194 -49.07 -12.72 10.79
CA PHE A 194 -48.74 -14.13 10.58
C PHE A 194 -48.19 -14.76 11.86
N MET A 195 -47.12 -14.19 12.44
CA MET A 195 -46.53 -14.67 13.68
C MET A 195 -47.55 -14.65 14.84
N LEU A 196 -48.27 -13.53 15.04
CA LEU A 196 -49.33 -13.46 16.06
C LEU A 196 -50.38 -14.55 15.86
N THR A 197 -50.86 -14.75 14.63
CA THR A 197 -51.86 -15.79 14.33
C THR A 197 -51.30 -17.18 14.66
N SER A 198 -50.08 -17.50 14.21
CA SER A 198 -49.41 -18.76 14.51
C SER A 198 -49.25 -18.98 16.01
N ASN A 199 -48.69 -18.00 16.74
CA ASN A 199 -48.53 -18.01 18.18
C ASN A 199 -49.85 -18.32 18.91
N TYR A 200 -50.96 -17.69 18.51
CA TYR A 200 -52.26 -17.95 19.13
C TYR A 200 -52.92 -19.27 18.67
N ILE A 201 -52.53 -19.85 17.52
CA ILE A 201 -52.87 -21.24 17.20
C ILE A 201 -52.18 -22.19 18.18
N HIS A 202 -50.85 -22.08 18.36
CA HIS A 202 -50.09 -22.96 19.26
C HIS A 202 -50.44 -22.75 20.76
N LEU A 203 -50.83 -21.54 21.15
CA LEU A 203 -51.36 -21.23 22.50
C LEU A 203 -52.82 -21.68 22.70
N ASN A 204 -53.46 -22.31 21.70
CA ASN A 204 -54.84 -22.80 21.75
C ASN A 204 -55.91 -21.70 22.01
N ASP A 205 -55.60 -20.43 21.68
CA ASP A 205 -56.44 -19.26 21.95
C ASP A 205 -57.33 -18.93 20.74
N ASP A 206 -58.56 -19.44 20.76
CA ASP A 206 -59.53 -19.24 19.68
C ASP A 206 -59.98 -17.79 19.48
N LEU A 207 -59.98 -16.95 20.52
CA LEU A 207 -60.41 -15.56 20.40
C LEU A 207 -59.37 -14.76 19.60
N ASN A 208 -58.10 -14.83 20.03
CA ASN A 208 -57.03 -14.06 19.42
C ASN A 208 -56.61 -14.63 18.06
N ARG A 209 -56.53 -15.95 17.87
CA ARG A 209 -56.19 -16.52 16.54
C ARG A 209 -57.23 -16.14 15.48
N LYS A 210 -58.53 -16.15 15.82
CA LYS A 210 -59.61 -15.74 14.89
C LYS A 210 -59.55 -14.24 14.60
N LYS A 211 -59.26 -13.41 15.61
CA LYS A 211 -59.05 -11.96 15.48
C LYS A 211 -57.91 -11.65 14.50
N TYR A 212 -56.69 -12.13 14.76
CA TYR A 212 -55.52 -11.81 13.94
C TYR A 212 -55.58 -12.46 12.55
N PHE A 213 -56.13 -13.67 12.42
CA PHE A 213 -56.34 -14.29 11.10
C PHE A 213 -57.38 -13.56 10.26
N LYS A 214 -58.38 -12.91 10.88
CA LYS A 214 -59.34 -12.05 10.17
C LYS A 214 -58.65 -10.80 9.61
N GLU A 215 -57.76 -10.17 10.37
CA GLU A 215 -56.99 -9.03 9.88
C GLU A 215 -56.00 -9.46 8.78
N PHE A 216 -55.29 -10.58 8.95
CA PHE A 216 -54.37 -11.13 7.92
C PHE A 216 -55.10 -11.35 6.59
N LYS A 217 -56.31 -11.90 6.62
CA LYS A 217 -57.12 -12.14 5.41
C LYS A 217 -57.58 -10.88 4.68
N LYS A 218 -57.58 -9.70 5.31
CA LYS A 218 -57.88 -8.44 4.61
C LYS A 218 -56.75 -8.01 3.67
N LEU A 219 -55.55 -8.51 3.89
CA LEU A 219 -54.35 -8.17 3.10
C LEU A 219 -54.21 -9.01 1.82
N GLU A 220 -55.15 -9.93 1.55
CA GLU A 220 -55.12 -10.80 0.35
C GLU A 220 -55.24 -10.02 -0.97
N SER A 221 -55.86 -8.84 -0.93
CA SER A 221 -56.01 -7.92 -2.08
C SER A 221 -55.08 -6.71 -1.99
N ASP A 222 -54.12 -6.70 -1.07
CA ASP A 222 -53.18 -5.58 -0.93
C ASP A 222 -52.10 -5.66 -2.02
N THR A 223 -52.01 -4.63 -2.86
CA THR A 223 -51.07 -4.59 -3.99
C THR A 223 -49.62 -4.31 -3.57
N THR A 224 -49.38 -3.91 -2.32
CA THR A 224 -48.02 -3.72 -1.79
C THR A 224 -47.37 -5.03 -1.37
N ILE A 225 -48.15 -6.11 -1.22
CA ILE A 225 -47.66 -7.43 -0.84
C ILE A 225 -47.64 -8.33 -2.08
N SER A 226 -46.49 -8.94 -2.37
CA SER A 226 -46.41 -9.97 -3.42
C SER A 226 -47.43 -11.08 -3.17
N SER A 227 -48.23 -11.42 -4.20
CA SER A 227 -49.21 -12.52 -4.13
C SER A 227 -48.56 -13.87 -3.77
N SER A 228 -47.32 -14.10 -4.22
CA SER A 228 -46.51 -15.27 -3.87
C SER A 228 -46.24 -15.34 -2.36
N LEU A 229 -45.58 -14.33 -1.79
CA LEU A 229 -45.36 -14.17 -0.35
C LEU A 229 -46.63 -14.32 0.51
N TYR A 230 -47.74 -13.69 0.14
CA TYR A 230 -49.01 -13.82 0.89
C TYR A 230 -49.51 -15.27 0.91
N LYS A 231 -49.46 -15.97 -0.24
CA LYS A 231 -49.90 -17.36 -0.35
C LYS A 231 -49.04 -18.32 0.46
N THR A 232 -47.71 -18.11 0.51
CA THR A 232 -46.79 -18.91 1.34
C THR A 232 -47.17 -18.80 2.82
N HIS A 233 -47.27 -17.59 3.37
CA HIS A 233 -47.67 -17.39 4.77
C HIS A 233 -49.08 -17.92 5.05
N LYS A 234 -50.01 -17.79 4.09
CA LYS A 234 -51.38 -18.31 4.19
C LYS A 234 -51.42 -19.84 4.21
N VAL A 235 -50.56 -20.55 3.46
CA VAL A 235 -50.53 -22.02 3.49
C VAL A 235 -49.95 -22.54 4.80
N THR A 236 -48.86 -21.96 5.30
CA THR A 236 -48.30 -22.29 6.63
C THR A 236 -49.33 -22.11 7.75
N LEU A 237 -50.11 -21.01 7.76
CA LEU A 237 -51.19 -20.83 8.75
C LEU A 237 -52.30 -21.89 8.64
N ASN A 238 -52.61 -22.39 7.44
CA ASN A 238 -53.55 -23.51 7.28
C ASN A 238 -52.92 -24.84 7.76
N ILE A 239 -51.60 -25.02 7.69
CA ILE A 239 -50.89 -26.19 8.24
C ILE A 239 -50.88 -26.12 9.78
N CYS A 240 -50.63 -24.96 10.38
CA CYS A 240 -50.81 -24.76 11.83
C CYS A 240 -52.25 -25.10 12.29
N MET A 241 -53.26 -24.79 11.46
CA MET A 241 -54.65 -25.18 11.74
C MET A 241 -54.84 -26.71 11.70
N GLN A 242 -54.24 -27.44 10.74
CA GLN A 242 -54.25 -28.91 10.73
C GLN A 242 -53.72 -29.46 12.06
N HIS A 243 -52.56 -28.98 12.50
CA HIS A 243 -51.92 -29.42 13.73
C HIS A 243 -52.81 -29.17 14.97
N LEU A 244 -53.45 -28.00 15.07
CA LEU A 244 -54.37 -27.75 16.17
C LEU A 244 -55.57 -28.70 16.16
N HIS A 245 -56.23 -28.86 15.02
CA HIS A 245 -57.43 -29.70 14.93
C HIS A 245 -57.10 -31.18 15.16
N LEU A 246 -55.90 -31.65 14.78
CA LEU A 246 -55.35 -32.95 15.16
C LEU A 246 -55.17 -33.07 16.68
N GLY A 247 -54.56 -32.06 17.33
CA GLY A 247 -54.35 -32.04 18.78
C GLY A 247 -55.64 -31.94 19.60
N ARG A 248 -56.73 -31.43 19.01
CA ARG A 248 -58.09 -31.41 19.57
C ARG A 248 -58.95 -32.60 19.18
N GLU A 249 -58.42 -33.53 18.37
CA GLU A 249 -59.13 -34.69 17.81
C GLU A 249 -60.34 -34.34 16.93
N GLU A 250 -60.39 -33.11 16.41
CA GLU A 250 -61.42 -32.62 15.49
C GLU A 250 -61.12 -33.12 14.06
N LEU A 251 -61.45 -34.39 13.76
CA LEU A 251 -61.07 -35.05 12.51
C LEU A 251 -61.69 -34.40 11.26
N ASP A 252 -62.95 -33.97 11.30
CA ASP A 252 -63.60 -33.27 10.17
C ASP A 252 -62.92 -31.93 9.86
N SER A 253 -62.66 -31.13 10.91
CA SER A 253 -61.89 -29.88 10.81
C SER A 253 -60.49 -30.15 10.25
N THR A 254 -59.83 -31.20 10.73
CA THR A 254 -58.51 -31.63 10.24
C THR A 254 -58.55 -31.94 8.75
N PHE A 255 -59.48 -32.78 8.30
CA PHE A 255 -59.63 -33.16 6.90
C PHE A 255 -59.93 -31.95 6.00
N HIS A 256 -60.78 -31.03 6.46
CA HIS A 256 -61.01 -29.76 5.76
C HIS A 256 -59.71 -28.97 5.55
N TYR A 257 -58.89 -28.79 6.59
CA TYR A 257 -57.62 -28.06 6.45
C TYR A 257 -56.54 -28.84 5.69
N LEU A 258 -56.56 -30.18 5.70
CA LEU A 258 -55.72 -31.02 4.84
C LEU A 258 -56.04 -30.76 3.36
N LYS A 259 -57.31 -30.89 2.96
CA LYS A 259 -57.77 -30.64 1.57
C LYS A 259 -57.57 -29.20 1.13
N LYS A 260 -57.69 -28.23 2.06
CA LYS A 260 -57.43 -26.82 1.78
C LYS A 260 -55.95 -26.53 1.47
N VAL A 261 -55.02 -27.28 2.06
CA VAL A 261 -53.57 -27.17 1.80
C VAL A 261 -53.16 -27.92 0.54
N ASP A 262 -53.80 -29.06 0.21
CA ASP A 262 -53.62 -29.73 -1.09
C ASP A 262 -53.81 -28.73 -2.25
N ALA A 263 -54.87 -27.91 -2.19
CA ALA A 263 -55.19 -26.88 -3.19
C ALA A 263 -54.18 -25.71 -3.25
N MET A 264 -53.28 -25.60 -2.27
CA MET A 264 -52.23 -24.58 -2.17
C MET A 264 -50.80 -25.16 -2.31
N ARG A 265 -50.67 -26.40 -2.81
CA ARG A 265 -49.39 -27.15 -2.83
C ARG A 265 -48.23 -26.44 -3.55
N SER A 266 -48.50 -25.60 -4.55
CA SER A 266 -47.47 -24.80 -5.23
C SER A 266 -46.87 -23.68 -4.38
N SER A 267 -47.53 -23.26 -3.30
CA SER A 267 -47.06 -22.22 -2.38
C SER A 267 -46.40 -22.75 -1.11
N MET A 268 -46.32 -24.07 -0.94
CA MET A 268 -45.66 -24.68 0.23
C MET A 268 -44.13 -24.65 0.09
N ASN A 269 -43.44 -24.21 1.15
CA ASN A 269 -41.99 -24.36 1.27
C ASN A 269 -41.58 -25.83 1.58
N ASN A 270 -40.30 -26.10 1.81
CA ASN A 270 -39.83 -27.46 2.10
C ASN A 270 -40.39 -28.04 3.41
N SER A 271 -40.41 -27.23 4.48
CA SER A 271 -40.91 -27.60 5.81
C SER A 271 -42.44 -27.72 5.85
N ASP A 272 -43.16 -26.87 5.11
CA ASP A 272 -44.61 -26.96 4.93
C ASP A 272 -44.99 -28.34 4.36
N LYS A 273 -44.31 -28.79 3.29
CA LYS A 273 -44.56 -30.10 2.65
C LYS A 273 -44.31 -31.25 3.62
N GLU A 274 -43.18 -31.22 4.32
CA GLU A 274 -42.80 -32.24 5.31
C GLU A 274 -43.84 -32.32 6.45
N THR A 275 -44.21 -31.18 7.01
CA THR A 275 -45.21 -31.06 8.09
C THR A 275 -46.60 -31.49 7.62
N HIS A 276 -46.99 -31.14 6.41
CA HIS A 276 -48.26 -31.52 5.83
C HIS A 276 -48.36 -33.04 5.59
N PHE A 277 -47.28 -33.69 5.15
CA PHE A 277 -47.23 -35.16 5.11
C PHE A 277 -47.34 -35.78 6.50
N LYS A 278 -46.61 -35.26 7.51
CA LYS A 278 -46.74 -35.70 8.91
C LYS A 278 -48.18 -35.58 9.44
N ASN A 279 -48.86 -34.47 9.16
CA ASN A 279 -50.25 -34.26 9.53
C ASN A 279 -51.20 -35.27 8.86
N TYR A 280 -50.97 -35.64 7.60
CA TYR A 280 -51.72 -36.72 6.93
C TYR A 280 -51.48 -38.09 7.58
N ILE A 281 -50.24 -38.41 7.96
CA ILE A 281 -49.88 -39.65 8.68
C ILE A 281 -50.64 -39.72 10.01
N THR A 282 -50.61 -38.66 10.82
CA THR A 282 -51.32 -38.60 12.12
C THR A 282 -52.85 -38.63 11.95
N TYR A 283 -53.39 -37.99 10.90
CA TYR A 283 -54.82 -38.05 10.59
C TYR A 283 -55.27 -39.49 10.26
N HIS A 284 -54.55 -40.18 9.38
CA HIS A 284 -54.89 -41.55 9.00
C HIS A 284 -54.66 -42.55 10.14
N GLU A 285 -53.68 -42.31 11.01
CA GLU A 285 -53.49 -43.04 12.27
C GLU A 285 -54.70 -42.88 13.20
N LYS A 286 -55.14 -41.65 13.50
CA LYS A 286 -56.34 -41.42 14.33
C LYS A 286 -57.62 -41.99 13.70
N ASN A 287 -57.69 -42.06 12.37
CA ASN A 287 -58.80 -42.66 11.63
C ASN A 287 -58.64 -44.17 11.36
N ASN A 288 -57.67 -44.85 12.01
CA ASN A 288 -57.38 -46.28 11.88
C ASN A 288 -57.13 -46.79 10.43
N ASN A 289 -56.75 -45.91 9.50
CA ASN A 289 -56.47 -46.25 8.11
C ASN A 289 -54.97 -46.47 7.92
N ASN A 290 -54.51 -47.67 8.28
CA ASN A 290 -53.09 -48.06 8.22
C ASN A 290 -52.51 -48.06 6.80
N GLU A 291 -53.31 -48.37 5.77
CA GLU A 291 -52.86 -48.36 4.38
C GLU A 291 -52.52 -46.92 3.93
N ALA A 292 -53.45 -45.99 4.11
CA ALA A 292 -53.22 -44.58 3.78
C ALA A 292 -52.09 -43.97 4.62
N LYS A 293 -52.00 -44.33 5.92
CA LYS A 293 -50.89 -43.94 6.80
C LYS A 293 -49.54 -44.34 6.19
N ASN A 294 -49.39 -45.61 5.77
CA ASN A 294 -48.15 -46.13 5.20
C ASN A 294 -47.83 -45.46 3.85
N ASN A 295 -48.81 -45.27 2.97
CA ASN A 295 -48.62 -44.57 1.70
C ASN A 295 -48.08 -43.13 1.89
N TYR A 296 -48.51 -42.43 2.95
CA TYR A 296 -47.96 -41.12 3.30
C TYR A 296 -46.59 -41.16 3.99
N ILE A 297 -46.25 -42.23 4.72
CA ILE A 297 -44.88 -42.47 5.23
C ILE A 297 -43.91 -42.66 4.05
N ASP A 298 -44.28 -43.47 3.06
CA ASP A 298 -43.46 -43.68 1.85
C ASP A 298 -43.35 -42.40 1.01
N SER A 299 -44.44 -41.62 0.90
CA SER A 299 -44.42 -40.31 0.24
C SER A 299 -43.47 -39.32 0.93
N LEU A 300 -43.47 -39.28 2.26
CA LEU A 300 -42.56 -38.45 3.06
C LEU A 300 -41.11 -38.90 2.92
N LYS A 301 -40.86 -40.22 2.94
CA LYS A 301 -39.53 -40.79 2.72
C LYS A 301 -38.98 -40.41 1.36
N HIS A 302 -39.73 -40.64 0.29
CA HIS A 302 -39.33 -40.32 -1.08
C HIS A 302 -39.08 -38.81 -1.27
N TYR A 303 -39.92 -37.98 -0.66
CA TYR A 303 -39.72 -36.53 -0.65
C TYR A 303 -38.41 -36.12 0.03
N ASN A 304 -38.10 -36.71 1.19
CA ASN A 304 -36.85 -36.44 1.92
C ASN A 304 -35.61 -36.95 1.16
N GLU A 305 -35.70 -38.10 0.48
CA GLU A 305 -34.63 -38.59 -0.42
C GLU A 305 -34.33 -37.59 -1.54
N GLY A 306 -35.38 -37.02 -2.18
CA GLY A 306 -35.23 -35.98 -3.19
C GLY A 306 -34.63 -34.66 -2.64
N LEU A 307 -34.93 -34.28 -1.40
CA LEU A 307 -34.27 -33.15 -0.73
C LEU A 307 -32.78 -33.41 -0.46
N ILE A 308 -32.40 -34.64 -0.14
CA ILE A 308 -30.98 -35.02 0.06
C ILE A 308 -30.21 -34.95 -1.27
N GLU A 309 -30.78 -35.48 -2.36
CA GLU A 309 -30.20 -35.39 -3.70
C GLU A 309 -30.02 -33.92 -4.13
N LYS A 310 -31.07 -33.12 -4.00
CA LYS A 310 -31.05 -31.68 -4.32
C LYS A 310 -30.00 -30.90 -3.53
N ASN A 311 -29.87 -31.18 -2.22
CA ASN A 311 -28.85 -30.54 -1.38
C ASN A 311 -27.42 -31.02 -1.72
N ARG A 312 -27.26 -32.27 -2.16
CA ARG A 312 -25.97 -32.79 -2.64
C ARG A 312 -25.54 -32.10 -3.93
N ASP A 313 -26.45 -31.91 -4.89
CA ASP A 313 -26.16 -31.21 -6.14
C ASP A 313 -25.81 -29.74 -5.91
N ALA A 314 -26.60 -29.04 -5.07
CA ALA A 314 -26.27 -27.68 -4.64
C ALA A 314 -24.88 -27.62 -3.98
N SER A 315 -24.55 -28.60 -3.13
CA SER A 315 -23.22 -28.69 -2.49
C SER A 315 -22.09 -28.90 -3.49
N PHE A 316 -22.30 -29.64 -4.59
CA PHE A 316 -21.31 -29.76 -5.66
C PHE A 316 -21.11 -28.44 -6.40
N ASN A 317 -22.19 -27.76 -6.81
CA ASN A 317 -22.14 -26.46 -7.49
C ASN A 317 -21.42 -25.40 -6.64
N ILE A 318 -21.70 -25.37 -5.34
CA ILE A 318 -21.02 -24.51 -4.37
C ILE A 318 -19.51 -24.81 -4.33
N ASN A 319 -19.13 -26.09 -4.21
CA ASN A 319 -17.73 -26.49 -4.16
C ASN A 319 -16.97 -26.23 -5.46
N GLU A 320 -17.60 -26.35 -6.62
CA GLU A 320 -17.02 -25.97 -7.91
C GLU A 320 -16.70 -24.47 -7.96
N SER A 321 -17.63 -23.60 -7.51
CA SER A 321 -17.38 -22.16 -7.42
C SER A 321 -16.25 -21.79 -6.45
N LEU A 322 -16.11 -22.54 -5.35
CA LEU A 322 -15.01 -22.39 -4.40
C LEU A 322 -13.68 -22.85 -5.01
N PHE A 323 -13.68 -23.91 -5.83
CA PHE A 323 -12.51 -24.39 -6.55
C PHE A 323 -12.05 -23.41 -7.64
N GLU A 324 -12.97 -22.85 -8.44
CA GLU A 324 -12.69 -21.74 -9.36
C GLU A 324 -12.07 -20.56 -8.61
N THR A 325 -12.66 -20.17 -7.47
CA THR A 325 -12.18 -19.07 -6.63
C THR A 325 -10.77 -19.35 -6.08
N ALA A 326 -10.49 -20.58 -5.63
CA ALA A 326 -9.19 -21.00 -5.16
C ALA A 326 -8.13 -20.99 -6.27
N GLN A 327 -8.49 -21.41 -7.50
CA GLN A 327 -7.60 -21.28 -8.65
C GLN A 327 -7.31 -19.81 -8.98
N ASN A 328 -8.32 -18.94 -8.98
CA ASN A 328 -8.17 -17.50 -9.23
C ASN A 328 -7.31 -16.82 -8.15
N LEU A 329 -7.47 -17.19 -6.88
CA LEU A 329 -6.58 -16.74 -5.81
C LEU A 329 -5.14 -17.21 -6.03
N LYS A 330 -4.93 -18.44 -6.52
CA LYS A 330 -3.60 -18.98 -6.85
C LYS A 330 -2.96 -18.26 -8.04
N THR A 331 -3.72 -17.86 -9.06
CA THR A 331 -3.21 -17.07 -10.20
C THR A 331 -2.91 -15.62 -9.80
N GLU A 332 -3.77 -14.95 -9.04
CA GLU A 332 -3.50 -13.61 -8.50
C GLU A 332 -2.32 -13.59 -7.53
N THR A 333 -2.17 -14.62 -6.68
CA THR A 333 -1.00 -14.76 -5.80
C THR A 333 0.29 -14.91 -6.62
N LYS A 334 0.28 -15.70 -7.70
CA LYS A 334 1.41 -15.78 -8.66
C LYS A 334 1.72 -14.42 -9.30
N LYS A 335 0.70 -13.67 -9.76
CA LYS A 335 0.89 -12.30 -10.31
C LYS A 335 1.53 -11.37 -9.26
N LYS A 336 1.05 -11.39 -8.01
CA LYS A 336 1.61 -10.58 -6.91
C LYS A 336 3.08 -10.93 -6.64
N HIS A 337 3.46 -12.21 -6.68
CA HIS A 337 4.86 -12.62 -6.57
C HIS A 337 5.71 -12.16 -7.75
N LEU A 338 5.22 -12.29 -8.99
CA LEU A 338 5.91 -11.80 -10.19
C LEU A 338 6.13 -10.28 -10.12
N ASN A 339 5.10 -9.51 -9.75
CA ASN A 339 5.20 -8.06 -9.59
C ASN A 339 6.21 -7.66 -8.50
N ARG A 340 6.26 -8.40 -7.37
CA ARG A 340 7.26 -8.18 -6.32
C ARG A 340 8.68 -8.46 -6.82
N ASN A 341 8.88 -9.52 -7.62
CA ASN A 341 10.19 -9.85 -8.18
C ASN A 341 10.64 -8.79 -9.20
N TRP A 342 9.74 -8.28 -10.04
CA TRP A 342 10.01 -7.14 -10.93
C TRP A 342 10.38 -5.87 -10.15
N LEU A 343 9.66 -5.56 -9.06
CA LEU A 343 9.98 -4.41 -8.20
C LEU A 343 11.41 -4.53 -7.63
N ILE A 344 11.78 -5.71 -7.12
CA ILE A 344 13.14 -5.97 -6.61
C ILE A 344 14.18 -5.80 -7.73
N PHE A 345 13.92 -6.33 -8.93
CA PHE A 345 14.80 -6.18 -10.10
C PHE A 345 15.01 -4.71 -10.50
N PHE A 346 13.95 -3.90 -10.53
CA PHE A 346 14.09 -2.47 -10.82
C PHE A 346 14.86 -1.71 -9.74
N ILE A 347 14.70 -2.09 -8.46
CA ILE A 347 15.48 -1.50 -7.35
C ILE A 347 16.96 -1.86 -7.47
N THR A 348 17.30 -3.13 -7.74
CA THR A 348 18.72 -3.54 -7.89
C THR A 348 19.37 -2.92 -9.13
N LEU A 349 18.64 -2.80 -10.23
CA LEU A 349 19.09 -2.10 -11.44
C LEU A 349 19.37 -0.61 -11.16
N LEU A 350 18.49 0.06 -10.42
CA LEU A 350 18.64 1.48 -10.06
C LEU A 350 19.85 1.69 -9.13
N VAL A 351 20.05 0.82 -8.14
CA VAL A 351 21.27 0.85 -7.29
C VAL A 351 22.53 0.63 -8.14
N GLY A 352 22.51 -0.32 -9.08
CA GLY A 352 23.62 -0.55 -10.01
C GLY A 352 23.95 0.66 -10.87
N LEU A 353 22.94 1.38 -11.37
CA LEU A 353 23.11 2.64 -12.11
C LEU A 353 23.72 3.74 -11.23
N VAL A 354 23.27 3.90 -9.99
CA VAL A 354 23.84 4.87 -9.04
C VAL A 354 25.32 4.57 -8.77
N VAL A 355 25.67 3.31 -8.50
CA VAL A 355 27.07 2.87 -8.31
C VAL A 355 27.92 3.13 -9.55
N PHE A 356 27.38 2.85 -10.75
CA PHE A 356 28.07 3.13 -12.01
C PHE A 356 28.31 4.63 -12.24
N ILE A 357 27.32 5.48 -11.92
CA ILE A 357 27.45 6.95 -11.99
C ILE A 357 28.52 7.44 -11.02
N ILE A 358 28.52 6.97 -9.77
CA ILE A 358 29.55 7.30 -8.76
C ILE A 358 30.94 6.88 -9.25
N PHE A 359 31.09 5.66 -9.77
CA PHE A 359 32.36 5.17 -10.30
C PHE A 359 32.86 5.99 -11.50
N LYS A 360 31.96 6.35 -12.44
CA LYS A 360 32.28 7.23 -13.56
C LYS A 360 32.67 8.63 -13.09
N TYR A 361 31.96 9.21 -12.13
CA TYR A 361 32.25 10.51 -11.55
C TYR A 361 33.64 10.53 -10.90
N ASN A 362 33.95 9.54 -10.06
CA ASN A 362 35.26 9.41 -9.42
C ASN A 362 36.40 9.29 -10.47
N LYS A 363 36.21 8.45 -11.50
CA LYS A 363 37.22 8.30 -12.59
C LYS A 363 37.38 9.54 -13.46
N ILE A 364 36.35 10.37 -13.60
CA ILE A 364 36.44 11.68 -14.26
C ILE A 364 37.19 12.67 -13.35
N ARG A 365 36.90 12.65 -12.04
CA ARG A 365 37.56 13.49 -11.04
C ARG A 365 39.06 13.23 -10.96
N GLU A 366 39.50 11.97 -10.90
CA GLU A 366 40.94 11.60 -10.92
C GLU A 366 41.67 12.22 -12.12
N LYS A 367 41.10 12.07 -13.33
CA LYS A 367 41.66 12.66 -14.56
C LYS A 367 41.69 14.18 -14.52
N PHE A 368 40.70 14.81 -13.89
CA PHE A 368 40.65 16.27 -13.74
C PHE A 368 41.72 16.77 -12.75
N GLU A 369 41.94 16.05 -11.64
CA GLU A 369 43.01 16.34 -10.68
C GLU A 369 44.41 16.16 -11.32
N GLU A 370 44.62 15.08 -12.09
CA GLU A 370 45.86 14.84 -12.85
C GLU A 370 46.12 15.92 -13.92
N PHE A 371 45.07 16.34 -14.64
CA PHE A 371 45.16 17.43 -15.62
C PHE A 371 45.45 18.77 -14.94
N SER A 372 44.81 19.05 -13.79
CA SER A 372 45.07 20.24 -12.99
C SER A 372 46.51 20.28 -12.47
N LYS A 373 47.09 19.13 -12.10
CA LYS A 373 48.50 19.04 -11.68
C LYS A 373 49.44 19.35 -12.83
N ARG A 374 49.28 18.69 -13.99
CA ARG A 374 50.09 18.96 -15.20
C ARG A 374 50.00 20.41 -15.68
N LYS A 375 48.81 21.03 -15.56
CA LYS A 375 48.64 22.46 -15.88
C LYS A 375 49.45 23.37 -14.95
N LYS A 376 49.53 23.06 -13.65
CA LYS A 376 50.38 23.80 -12.69
C LYS A 376 51.86 23.61 -13.02
N GLU A 377 52.31 22.37 -13.22
CA GLU A 377 53.71 22.04 -13.59
C GLU A 377 54.14 22.79 -14.86
N TYR A 378 53.31 22.80 -15.91
CA TYR A 378 53.56 23.55 -17.14
C TYR A 378 53.69 25.07 -16.89
N SER A 379 52.78 25.66 -16.11
CA SER A 379 52.82 27.10 -15.79
C SER A 379 54.07 27.50 -14.98
N PHE A 380 54.55 26.60 -14.10
CA PHE A 380 55.79 26.82 -13.34
C PHE A 380 57.02 26.77 -14.26
N LEU A 381 57.09 25.77 -15.15
CA LEU A 381 58.17 25.65 -16.12
C LEU A 381 58.22 26.85 -17.08
N GLN A 382 57.05 27.31 -17.55
CA GLN A 382 56.93 28.50 -18.41
C GLN A 382 57.46 29.75 -17.69
N ASN A 383 57.04 30.00 -16.45
CA ASN A 383 57.54 31.12 -15.64
C ASN A 383 59.07 31.08 -15.44
N ASN A 384 59.64 29.89 -15.23
CA ASN A 384 61.09 29.75 -15.10
C ASN A 384 61.82 29.99 -16.43
N HIS A 385 61.26 29.52 -17.55
CA HIS A 385 61.82 29.77 -18.88
C HIS A 385 61.79 31.28 -19.23
N GLU A 386 60.70 31.99 -18.92
CA GLU A 386 60.61 33.44 -19.10
C GLU A 386 61.65 34.19 -18.23
N LYS A 387 61.79 33.82 -16.95
CA LYS A 387 62.83 34.38 -16.06
C LYS A 387 64.25 34.14 -16.61
N LEU A 388 64.54 32.94 -17.12
CA LEU A 388 65.82 32.62 -17.75
C LEU A 388 66.07 33.46 -19.01
N LYS A 389 65.06 33.60 -19.87
CA LYS A 389 65.13 34.41 -21.10
C LYS A 389 65.42 35.88 -20.81
N VAL A 390 64.82 36.46 -19.76
CA VAL A 390 65.13 37.81 -19.29
C VAL A 390 66.59 37.92 -18.79
N LYS A 391 67.06 36.94 -18.00
CA LYS A 391 68.45 36.91 -17.51
C LYS A 391 69.48 36.79 -18.63
N VAL A 392 69.26 35.90 -19.60
CA VAL A 392 70.14 35.74 -20.77
C VAL A 392 70.23 37.05 -21.57
N LYS A 393 69.10 37.71 -21.84
CA LYS A 393 69.07 39.00 -22.53
C LYS A 393 69.81 40.11 -21.75
N GLY A 394 69.74 40.09 -20.42
CA GLY A 394 70.53 40.98 -19.56
C GLY A 394 72.05 40.75 -19.70
N LEU A 395 72.48 39.48 -19.75
CA LEU A 395 73.89 39.11 -19.96
C LEU A 395 74.37 39.46 -21.38
N GLU A 396 73.53 39.26 -22.41
CA GLU A 396 73.84 39.65 -23.80
C GLU A 396 74.08 41.17 -23.91
N ASN A 397 73.23 41.99 -23.29
CA ASN A 397 73.40 43.44 -23.23
C ASN A 397 74.71 43.83 -22.53
N TYR A 398 75.02 43.23 -21.38
CA TYR A 398 76.26 43.49 -20.64
C TYR A 398 77.52 43.09 -21.43
N ILE A 399 77.47 41.96 -22.15
CA ILE A 399 78.57 41.54 -23.05
C ILE A 399 78.71 42.51 -24.24
N ALA A 400 77.62 43.05 -24.77
CA ALA A 400 77.66 44.04 -25.83
C ALA A 400 78.28 45.38 -25.35
N GLU A 401 78.00 45.78 -24.11
CA GLU A 401 78.57 46.95 -23.46
C GLU A 401 80.08 46.78 -23.23
N ILE A 402 80.53 45.64 -22.68
CA ILE A 402 81.96 45.31 -22.57
C ILE A 402 82.65 45.31 -23.95
N LYS A 403 82.03 44.72 -24.98
CA LYS A 403 82.59 44.74 -26.35
C LYS A 403 82.74 46.16 -26.89
N LYS A 404 81.82 47.07 -26.57
CA LYS A 404 81.90 48.49 -26.95
C LYS A 404 83.05 49.18 -26.23
N GLU A 405 83.24 48.93 -24.94
CA GLU A 405 84.32 49.54 -24.16
C GLU A 405 85.70 49.00 -24.57
N VAL A 406 85.84 47.68 -24.77
CA VAL A 406 87.06 47.07 -25.35
C VAL A 406 87.38 47.69 -26.72
N LYS A 407 86.37 47.93 -27.56
CA LYS A 407 86.57 48.60 -28.86
C LYS A 407 87.06 50.04 -28.69
N SER A 408 86.49 50.82 -27.76
CA SER A 408 86.93 52.19 -27.50
C SER A 408 88.39 52.27 -27.02
N ILE A 409 88.80 51.34 -26.16
CA ILE A 409 90.18 51.20 -25.68
C ILE A 409 91.14 50.84 -26.83
N SER A 410 90.71 49.96 -27.74
CA SER A 410 91.54 49.56 -28.89
C SER A 410 91.85 50.70 -29.87
N SER A 411 91.03 51.75 -29.89
CA SER A 411 91.25 52.96 -30.70
C SER A 411 92.16 54.02 -30.08
N ILE A 412 92.65 53.83 -28.84
CA ILE A 412 93.57 54.78 -28.19
C ILE A 412 95.00 54.57 -28.72
N THR A 413 95.62 55.62 -29.25
CA THR A 413 96.97 55.58 -29.85
C THR A 413 98.11 55.81 -28.84
N THR A 414 97.80 56.38 -27.67
CA THR A 414 98.74 56.70 -26.59
C THR A 414 98.93 55.53 -25.63
N ILE A 415 100.13 54.93 -25.57
CA ILE A 415 100.39 53.71 -24.78
C ILE A 415 100.06 53.86 -23.29
N ASN A 416 100.44 54.97 -22.65
CA ASN A 416 100.15 55.20 -21.22
C ASN A 416 98.64 55.35 -20.94
N GLU A 417 97.92 56.00 -21.85
CA GLU A 417 96.48 56.26 -21.73
C GLU A 417 95.67 54.97 -21.96
N GLN A 418 96.04 54.20 -22.99
CA GLN A 418 95.49 52.87 -23.23
C GLN A 418 95.75 51.93 -22.04
N LYS A 419 96.97 51.94 -21.47
CA LYS A 419 97.30 51.15 -20.28
C LYS A 419 96.47 51.54 -19.06
N ASN A 420 96.25 52.83 -18.82
CA ASN A 420 95.39 53.30 -17.74
C ASN A 420 93.93 52.88 -17.97
N ARG A 421 93.41 53.03 -19.19
CA ARG A 421 92.02 52.64 -19.51
C ARG A 421 91.81 51.12 -19.48
N ILE A 422 92.82 50.31 -19.81
CA ILE A 422 92.83 48.86 -19.56
C ILE A 422 92.79 48.55 -18.06
N GLN A 423 93.54 49.29 -17.23
CA GLN A 423 93.49 49.12 -15.77
C GLN A 423 92.14 49.56 -15.17
N GLU A 424 91.50 50.60 -15.72
CA GLU A 424 90.15 51.01 -15.36
C GLU A 424 89.12 49.95 -15.77
N LEU A 425 89.11 49.49 -17.02
CA LEU A 425 88.21 48.41 -17.45
C LEU A 425 88.47 47.11 -16.69
N HIS A 426 89.72 46.78 -16.35
CA HIS A 426 90.01 45.62 -15.50
C HIS A 426 89.46 45.82 -14.08
N LYS A 427 89.60 47.01 -13.48
CA LYS A 427 88.98 47.32 -12.19
C LYS A 427 87.45 47.27 -12.27
N GLU A 428 86.86 47.80 -13.34
CA GLU A 428 85.41 47.87 -13.55
C GLU A 428 84.81 46.48 -13.82
N ILE A 429 85.45 45.64 -14.64
CA ILE A 429 85.08 44.22 -14.81
C ILE A 429 85.28 43.46 -13.50
N HIS A 430 86.38 43.69 -12.77
CA HIS A 430 86.63 42.99 -11.49
C HIS A 430 85.67 43.47 -10.38
N HIS A 431 85.23 44.73 -10.41
CA HIS A 431 84.24 45.28 -9.48
C HIS A 431 82.83 44.81 -9.87
N ASN A 432 82.43 44.86 -11.14
CA ASN A 432 81.11 44.42 -11.58
C ASN A 432 80.93 42.89 -11.56
N SER A 433 81.98 42.09 -11.85
CA SER A 433 81.94 40.63 -11.66
C SER A 433 81.89 40.24 -10.17
N SER A 434 82.58 40.98 -9.29
CA SER A 434 82.42 40.80 -7.84
C SER A 434 81.14 41.44 -7.29
N VAL A 435 80.48 42.39 -7.95
CA VAL A 435 79.13 42.83 -7.58
C VAL A 435 78.07 41.83 -8.05
N LEU A 436 78.30 41.11 -9.17
CA LEU A 436 77.45 39.99 -9.62
C LEU A 436 77.60 38.72 -8.77
N LEU A 437 78.78 38.44 -8.21
CA LEU A 437 79.09 37.19 -7.49
C LEU A 437 79.37 37.34 -5.99
N ALA A 438 79.76 38.53 -5.53
CA ALA A 438 80.15 38.83 -4.15
C ALA A 438 79.34 39.97 -3.50
N LYS A 439 78.11 40.20 -3.96
CA LYS A 439 77.04 40.57 -3.01
C LYS A 439 76.80 39.39 -2.08
N GLY A 440 77.61 39.30 -1.01
CA GLY A 440 77.47 38.30 0.06
C GLY A 440 76.12 38.39 0.79
N GLU A 441 75.46 39.55 0.72
CA GLU A 441 74.08 39.75 1.17
C GLU A 441 73.09 39.06 0.19
N ASN A 442 73.21 39.32 -1.12
CA ASN A 442 72.35 38.65 -2.12
C ASN A 442 72.51 37.12 -2.16
N HIS A 443 73.64 36.50 -1.81
CA HIS A 443 73.70 35.02 -1.78
C HIS A 443 72.80 34.44 -0.69
N LEU A 444 72.74 35.11 0.46
CA LEU A 444 71.91 34.71 1.59
C LEU A 444 70.43 35.05 1.34
N ASP A 445 70.14 36.23 0.77
CA ASP A 445 68.79 36.59 0.34
C ASP A 445 68.29 35.68 -0.80
N LEU A 446 69.15 35.30 -1.75
CA LEU A 446 68.80 34.35 -2.82
C LEU A 446 68.55 32.94 -2.26
N ILE A 447 69.34 32.48 -1.28
CA ILE A 447 69.08 31.22 -0.59
C ILE A 447 67.75 31.28 0.17
N ASN A 448 67.45 32.41 0.81
CA ASN A 448 66.19 32.65 1.52
C ASN A 448 64.99 32.68 0.56
N GLU A 449 65.07 33.43 -0.56
CA GLU A 449 64.03 33.52 -1.60
C GLU A 449 63.80 32.20 -2.36
N LEU A 450 64.84 31.38 -2.56
CA LEU A 450 64.70 30.08 -3.23
C LEU A 450 64.21 28.97 -2.30
N ASN A 451 64.34 29.12 -0.98
CA ASN A 451 64.02 28.09 0.01
C ASN A 451 63.18 28.65 1.17
N VAL A 452 62.28 29.61 0.89
CA VAL A 452 61.47 30.35 1.88
C VAL A 452 60.82 29.43 2.91
N GLU A 453 60.33 28.26 2.48
CA GLU A 453 59.70 27.30 3.38
C GLU A 453 60.67 26.75 4.44
N PHE A 454 61.92 26.42 4.09
CA PHE A 454 62.91 25.99 5.08
C PHE A 454 63.19 27.10 6.10
N PHE A 455 63.43 28.33 5.63
CA PHE A 455 63.79 29.45 6.51
C PHE A 455 62.62 29.88 7.41
N ASN A 456 61.39 29.87 6.90
CA ASN A 456 60.18 30.13 7.69
C ASN A 456 59.97 29.03 8.74
N GLN A 457 59.97 27.75 8.35
CA GLN A 457 59.76 26.64 9.27
C GLN A 457 60.86 26.58 10.34
N MET A 458 62.12 26.83 9.97
CA MET A 458 63.23 26.90 10.92
C MET A 458 63.07 28.06 11.90
N SER A 459 62.66 29.24 11.43
CA SER A 459 62.45 30.43 12.30
C SER A 459 61.24 30.29 13.23
N ILE A 460 60.16 29.63 12.77
CA ILE A 460 58.97 29.35 13.59
C ILE A 460 59.26 28.29 14.65
N LYS A 461 60.01 27.24 14.28
CA LYS A 461 60.26 26.09 15.15
C LYS A 461 61.43 26.30 16.13
N HIS A 462 62.39 27.15 15.74
CA HIS A 462 63.61 27.44 16.50
C HIS A 462 63.90 28.94 16.63
N PRO A 463 63.00 29.73 17.25
CA PRO A 463 63.16 31.17 17.45
C PRO A 463 64.40 31.54 18.30
N GLU A 464 64.98 30.59 19.03
CA GLU A 464 66.23 30.72 19.78
C GLU A 464 67.50 30.84 18.91
N LEU A 465 67.41 30.53 17.61
CA LEU A 465 68.51 30.66 16.66
C LEU A 465 68.49 32.03 15.97
N ASN A 466 69.65 32.67 15.86
CA ASN A 466 69.78 33.87 15.02
C ASN A 466 69.94 33.49 13.54
N SER A 467 69.72 34.45 12.64
CA SER A 467 69.79 34.24 11.19
C SER A 467 71.11 33.60 10.72
N SER A 468 72.24 33.94 11.35
CA SER A 468 73.55 33.35 11.02
C SER A 468 73.69 31.89 11.47
N GLU A 469 72.98 31.49 12.52
CA GLU A 469 72.88 30.09 12.95
C GLU A 469 71.93 29.31 12.02
N ILE A 470 70.79 29.89 11.64
CA ILE A 470 69.83 29.31 10.68
C ILE A 470 70.48 29.05 9.31
N ILE A 471 71.30 29.98 8.80
CA ILE A 471 72.08 29.79 7.56
C ILE A 471 73.04 28.59 7.66
N ILE A 472 73.67 28.38 8.83
CA ILE A 472 74.54 27.22 9.05
C ILE A 472 73.71 25.92 9.13
N CYS A 473 72.52 25.96 9.74
CA CYS A 473 71.57 24.85 9.69
C CYS A 473 71.14 24.50 8.25
N TYR A 474 70.85 25.49 7.40
CA TYR A 474 70.55 25.26 5.99
C TYR A 474 71.68 24.53 5.27
N TYR A 475 72.93 25.01 5.39
CA TYR A 475 74.04 24.31 4.73
C TYR A 475 74.28 22.89 5.30
N LEU A 476 74.02 22.64 6.59
CA LEU A 476 74.13 21.31 7.20
C LEU A 476 73.00 20.35 6.79
N PHE A 477 71.82 20.90 6.53
CA PHE A 477 70.67 20.19 5.96
C PHE A 477 70.95 19.78 4.50
N MET A 478 71.63 20.66 3.74
CA MET A 478 72.13 20.42 2.38
C MET A 478 73.46 19.62 2.34
N ASP A 479 73.79 18.86 3.39
CA ASP A 479 74.97 17.96 3.50
C ASP A 479 76.38 18.60 3.40
N PHE A 480 76.51 19.93 3.45
CA PHE A 480 77.82 20.56 3.39
C PHE A 480 78.67 20.33 4.65
N LYS A 481 79.94 19.99 4.45
CA LYS A 481 80.94 19.78 5.50
C LYS A 481 81.38 21.11 6.09
N SER A 482 81.82 21.13 7.35
CA SER A 482 82.23 22.38 8.02
C SER A 482 83.38 23.13 7.32
N LYS A 483 84.22 22.44 6.53
CA LYS A 483 85.24 23.06 5.67
C LYS A 483 84.65 23.81 4.47
N GLU A 484 83.55 23.32 3.91
CA GLU A 484 82.84 23.92 2.76
C GLU A 484 81.99 25.10 3.25
N ILE A 485 81.23 24.91 4.33
CA ILE A 485 80.47 25.98 5.01
C ILE A 485 81.40 27.16 5.36
N ALA A 486 82.58 26.88 5.91
CA ALA A 486 83.59 27.90 6.23
C ALA A 486 83.98 28.77 5.03
N ALA A 487 84.13 28.17 3.84
CA ALA A 487 84.37 28.90 2.61
C ALA A 487 83.16 29.73 2.18
N PHE A 488 81.94 29.17 2.22
CA PHE A 488 80.72 29.88 1.79
C PHE A 488 80.38 31.11 2.66
N VAL A 489 80.55 31.02 3.99
CA VAL A 489 80.26 32.14 4.90
C VAL A 489 81.48 33.00 5.26
N ASN A 490 82.62 32.75 4.60
CA ASN A 490 83.90 33.43 4.82
C ASN A 490 84.30 33.51 6.32
N LYS A 491 84.42 32.35 6.98
CA LYS A 491 84.87 32.19 8.38
C LYS A 491 85.84 31.02 8.49
N SER A 492 86.56 30.93 9.62
CA SER A 492 87.43 29.78 9.88
C SER A 492 86.62 28.52 10.19
N VAL A 493 87.15 27.34 9.83
CA VAL A 493 86.50 26.03 10.11
C VAL A 493 86.18 25.87 11.60
N ARG A 494 87.13 26.26 12.46
CA ARG A 494 86.98 26.28 13.93
C ARG A 494 85.81 27.17 14.40
N SER A 495 85.53 28.27 13.70
CA SER A 495 84.36 29.12 13.99
C SER A 495 83.04 28.45 13.60
N ILE A 496 83.03 27.62 12.55
CA ILE A 496 81.84 26.85 12.14
C ILE A 496 81.58 25.71 13.11
N GLU A 497 82.62 24.96 13.50
CA GLU A 497 82.52 23.87 14.49
C GLU A 497 82.01 24.39 15.84
N SER A 498 82.54 25.52 16.31
CA SER A 498 82.03 26.19 17.53
C SER A 498 80.56 26.60 17.40
N LYS A 499 80.13 27.15 16.25
CA LYS A 499 78.71 27.45 16.01
C LYS A 499 77.84 26.19 15.96
N ARG A 500 78.28 25.11 15.30
CA ARG A 500 77.57 23.81 15.28
C ARG A 500 77.33 23.27 16.69
N TYR A 501 78.33 23.34 17.56
CA TYR A 501 78.21 22.95 18.96
C TYR A 501 77.19 23.81 19.72
N ARG A 502 77.20 25.14 19.52
CA ARG A 502 76.24 26.05 20.15
C ARG A 502 74.81 25.82 19.66
N ILE A 503 74.62 25.58 18.36
CA ILE A 503 73.33 25.21 17.75
C ILE A 503 72.83 23.90 18.36
N ALA A 504 73.64 22.84 18.37
CA ALA A 504 73.25 21.54 18.93
C ALA A 504 72.85 21.61 20.42
N ASN A 505 73.50 22.49 21.20
CA ASN A 505 73.09 22.77 22.57
C ASN A 505 71.76 23.55 22.64
N LYS A 506 71.58 24.62 21.86
CA LYS A 506 70.32 25.39 21.84
C LYS A 506 69.11 24.54 21.46
N LEU A 507 69.30 23.60 20.54
CA LEU A 507 68.29 22.67 20.05
C LEU A 507 68.08 21.45 20.97
N ASN A 508 68.77 21.36 22.12
CA ASN A 508 68.76 20.23 23.06
C ASN A 508 68.97 18.85 22.41
N ILE A 509 69.76 18.80 21.33
CA ILE A 509 69.93 17.59 20.50
C ILE A 509 70.70 16.48 21.23
N LYS A 510 71.62 16.86 22.14
CA LYS A 510 72.42 15.92 22.94
C LYS A 510 71.62 15.09 23.93
N GLU A 511 70.44 15.53 24.34
CA GLU A 511 69.58 14.78 25.28
C GLU A 511 68.76 13.69 24.59
N LYS A 512 68.80 13.63 23.24
CA LYS A 512 67.98 12.73 22.42
C LYS A 512 68.80 11.75 21.57
N ASP A 513 70.12 11.72 21.74
CA ASP A 513 71.07 10.85 21.01
C ASP A 513 71.10 11.07 19.47
N TYR A 514 70.63 12.23 18.97
CA TYR A 514 70.62 12.57 17.54
C TYR A 514 71.88 13.33 17.09
N ASN A 515 72.24 13.19 15.81
CA ASN A 515 73.18 14.10 15.14
C ASN A 515 72.45 15.37 14.66
N LEU A 516 73.06 16.56 14.81
CA LEU A 516 72.49 17.84 14.33
C LEU A 516 72.08 17.80 12.84
N SER A 517 72.88 17.17 11.98
CA SER A 517 72.54 17.08 10.54
C SER A 517 71.36 16.14 10.28
N GLU A 518 71.23 15.07 11.07
CA GLU A 518 70.15 14.08 10.97
C GLU A 518 68.83 14.65 11.50
N TYR A 519 68.87 15.32 12.65
CA TYR A 519 67.75 16.09 13.20
C TYR A 519 67.17 17.07 12.17
N LEU A 520 68.04 17.86 11.52
CA LEU A 520 67.62 18.83 10.50
C LEU A 520 66.98 18.12 9.31
N LYS A 521 67.58 17.02 8.83
CA LYS A 521 67.02 16.22 7.73
C LYS A 521 65.64 15.67 8.04
N GLU A 522 65.47 14.96 9.16
CA GLU A 522 64.17 14.37 9.52
C GLU A 522 63.09 15.43 9.74
N THR A 523 63.46 16.52 10.42
CA THR A 523 62.54 17.58 10.83
C THR A 523 62.05 18.43 9.65
N PHE A 524 62.92 18.68 8.67
CA PHE A 524 62.65 19.59 7.55
C PHE A 524 62.61 18.89 6.18
N LYS A 525 62.57 17.54 6.11
CA LYS A 525 62.52 16.76 4.85
C LYS A 525 61.47 17.21 3.83
N TYR A 526 60.37 17.82 4.27
CA TYR A 526 59.28 18.32 3.42
C TYR A 526 59.52 19.74 2.88
N THR A 527 60.57 20.44 3.32
CA THR A 527 60.91 21.79 2.85
C THR A 527 61.96 21.79 1.74
N LEU A 528 62.44 20.62 1.30
CA LEU A 528 63.19 20.48 0.06
C LEU A 528 62.22 20.59 -1.12
N PRO A 529 62.55 21.36 -2.18
CA PRO A 529 61.79 21.31 -3.42
C PRO A 529 61.94 19.90 -4.04
N SER A 530 60.81 19.21 -4.23
CA SER A 530 60.71 17.88 -4.83
C SER A 530 60.84 17.89 -6.34
#